data_AF-A0A225DKS1-F1
#
_entry.id   AF-A0A225DKS1-F1
#
_cell.length_a   1.000
_cell.length_b   1.000
_cell.length_c   1.000
_cell.angle_alpha   90.00
_cell.angle_beta   90.00
_cell.angle_gamma   90.00
#
_symmetry.space_group_name_H-M   'P 1'
#
loop_
_entity.id
_entity.type
_entity.pdbx_description
1 polymer ?
#
loop_
_entity_poly.entity_id
_entity_poly.type
_entity_poly.pdbx_seq_one_letter_code
_entity_poly.pdbx_strand_id
1 'polypeptide(L)'
;MTDYAPPSRNPADNDTLTGLLKLVLTKALQNTADMLPARVIAYDRTTNCAQVQPLIAVVTTANQVVQRAQVASVPVFQYGGGGFVLSFPVMTGDTGWIKANDRDISLFKQTTAASSPNTARLHDFADAMFFPDTLLNGVTIATEDAANAVLQNFAGTVKWHCGAT
;
A
#
# COMPACT_ATOMS: atom_id res chain seq x y z
N MET A 1 34.33 -16.49 -0.17
CA MET A 1 34.23 -15.18 -0.84
C MET A 1 33.20 -14.38 -0.08
N THR A 2 33.64 -13.37 0.67
CA THR A 2 32.75 -12.46 1.41
C THR A 2 31.97 -11.62 0.40
N ASP A 3 30.70 -11.95 0.23
CA ASP A 3 29.77 -11.20 -0.62
C ASP A 3 29.50 -9.85 0.04
N TYR A 4 30.32 -8.86 -0.29
CA TYR A 4 30.15 -7.51 0.23
C TYR A 4 28.92 -6.92 -0.47
N ALA A 5 27.86 -6.65 0.29
CA ALA A 5 26.68 -5.99 -0.25
C ALA A 5 27.12 -4.73 -1.00
N PRO A 6 26.65 -4.51 -2.25
CA PRO A 6 27.02 -3.31 -2.98
C PRO A 6 26.72 -2.09 -2.10
N PRO A 7 27.70 -1.20 -1.88
CA PRO A 7 27.54 -0.11 -0.95
C PRO A 7 26.31 0.70 -1.34
N SER A 8 25.51 1.09 -0.35
CA SER A 8 24.35 1.99 -0.57
C SER A 8 24.73 3.35 -1.19
N ARG A 9 26.04 3.59 -1.35
CA ARG A 9 26.67 4.76 -1.94
C ARG A 9 27.47 4.33 -3.16
N ASN A 10 27.33 5.07 -4.25
CA ASN A 10 28.25 4.96 -5.39
C ASN A 10 29.67 5.32 -4.92
N PRO A 11 30.69 4.45 -5.08
CA PRO A 11 32.06 4.76 -4.67
C PRO A 11 32.64 6.05 -5.28
N ALA A 12 32.17 6.45 -6.46
CA ALA A 12 32.58 7.71 -7.11
C ALA A 12 32.09 8.97 -6.38
N ASP A 13 31.07 8.83 -5.52
CA ASP A 13 30.55 9.92 -4.69
C ASP A 13 31.31 10.02 -3.35
N ASN A 14 32.30 9.14 -3.08
CA ASN A 14 33.11 9.17 -1.84
C ASN A 14 33.85 10.50 -1.69
N ASP A 15 33.87 11.03 -0.46
CA ASP A 15 34.57 12.26 -0.07
C ASP A 15 34.17 13.56 -0.80
N THR A 16 33.01 13.57 -1.46
CA THR A 16 32.42 14.78 -2.06
C THR A 16 31.23 15.30 -1.25
N LEU A 17 31.08 16.63 -1.15
CA LEU A 17 29.90 17.28 -0.55
C LEU A 17 28.61 16.88 -1.28
N THR A 18 28.66 16.80 -2.61
CA THR A 18 27.53 16.37 -3.44
C THR A 18 27.12 14.94 -3.12
N GLY A 19 28.08 14.03 -2.95
CA GLY A 19 27.84 12.66 -2.53
C GLY A 19 27.19 12.56 -1.15
N LEU A 20 27.63 13.39 -0.20
CA LEU A 20 27.00 13.48 1.12
C LEU A 20 25.57 14.00 1.03
N LEU A 21 25.33 15.07 0.26
CA LEU A 21 23.98 15.63 0.07
C LEU A 21 23.04 14.60 -0.57
N LYS A 22 23.48 13.89 -1.61
CA LYS A 22 22.73 12.79 -2.21
C LYS A 22 22.37 11.72 -1.17
N LEU A 23 23.34 11.31 -0.35
CA LEU A 23 23.10 10.31 0.70
C LEU A 23 22.03 10.78 1.70
N VAL A 24 22.11 12.03 2.16
CA VAL A 24 21.12 12.61 3.08
C VAL A 24 19.73 12.60 2.46
N LEU A 25 19.60 13.05 1.21
CA LEU A 25 18.33 13.08 0.48
C LEU A 25 17.78 11.66 0.25
N THR A 26 18.62 10.72 -0.16
CA THR A 26 18.22 9.31 -0.34
C THR A 26 17.75 8.70 0.98
N LYS A 27 18.42 8.99 2.10
CA LYS A 27 18.01 8.49 3.41
C LYS A 27 16.70 9.13 3.89
N ALA A 28 16.49 10.41 3.63
CA ALA A 28 15.21 11.08 3.89
C ALA A 28 14.06 10.42 3.11
N LEU A 29 14.27 10.15 1.81
CA LEU A 29 13.29 9.44 0.98
C LEU A 29 13.05 8.00 1.44
N GLN A 30 14.10 7.25 1.79
CA GLN A 30 13.96 5.88 2.32
C GLN A 30 13.15 5.82 3.63
N ASN A 31 13.18 6.90 4.42
CA ASN A 31 12.41 7.02 5.66
C ASN A 31 11.00 7.59 5.45
N THR A 32 10.64 7.99 4.22
CA THR A 32 9.31 8.49 3.87
C THR A 32 8.47 7.31 3.39
N ALA A 33 7.43 6.95 4.13
CA ALA A 33 6.51 5.91 3.67
C ALA A 33 5.65 6.47 2.53
N ASP A 34 5.58 5.75 1.43
CA ASP A 34 4.70 6.09 0.33
C ASP A 34 3.73 4.95 0.08
N MET A 35 4.01 4.11 -0.93
CA MET A 35 3.16 2.98 -1.29
C MET A 35 3.95 1.68 -1.32
N LEU A 36 3.40 0.61 -0.75
CA LEU A 36 3.97 -0.74 -0.79
C LEU A 36 2.86 -1.79 -0.97
N PRO A 37 3.17 -2.97 -1.52
CA PRO A 37 2.23 -4.09 -1.48
C PRO A 37 2.03 -4.54 -0.03
N ALA A 38 0.79 -4.89 0.30
CA ALA A 38 0.36 -5.30 1.63
C ALA A 38 -0.65 -6.45 1.53
N ARG A 39 -0.82 -7.14 2.65
CA ARG A 39 -1.82 -8.20 2.82
C ARG A 39 -2.67 -7.94 4.05
N VAL A 40 -3.97 -8.21 3.95
CA VAL A 40 -4.93 -8.12 5.05
C VAL A 40 -4.69 -9.25 6.04
N ILE A 41 -4.52 -8.89 7.30
CA ILE A 41 -4.45 -9.82 8.44
C ILE A 41 -5.82 -10.01 9.07
N ALA A 42 -6.57 -8.91 9.23
CA ALA A 42 -7.94 -8.89 9.71
C ALA A 42 -8.70 -7.72 9.09
N TYR A 43 -10.02 -7.83 8.94
CA TYR A 43 -10.88 -6.77 8.42
C TYR A 43 -12.17 -6.69 9.22
N ASP A 44 -12.52 -5.48 9.66
CA ASP A 44 -13.82 -5.16 10.24
C ASP A 44 -14.65 -4.37 9.23
N ARG A 45 -15.72 -5.01 8.76
CA ARG A 45 -16.63 -4.45 7.75
C ARG A 45 -17.53 -3.34 8.30
N THR A 46 -17.75 -3.30 9.62
CA THR A 46 -18.58 -2.28 10.26
C THR A 46 -17.88 -0.93 10.29
N THR A 47 -16.59 -0.94 10.63
CA THR A 47 -15.74 0.26 10.67
C THR A 47 -14.97 0.52 9.36
N ASN A 48 -15.08 -0.40 8.39
CA ASN A 48 -14.34 -0.40 7.14
C ASN A 48 -12.81 -0.24 7.34
N CYS A 49 -12.29 -0.92 8.36
CA CYS A 49 -10.88 -0.85 8.75
C CYS A 49 -10.24 -2.24 8.73
N ALA A 50 -9.00 -2.30 8.24
CA ALA A 50 -8.19 -3.51 8.21
C ALA A 50 -6.95 -3.39 9.10
N GLN A 51 -6.50 -4.53 9.61
CA GLN A 51 -5.12 -4.72 10.00
C GLN A 51 -4.36 -5.26 8.80
N VAL A 52 -3.25 -4.62 8.43
CA VAL A 52 -2.50 -4.94 7.21
C VAL A 52 -1.01 -5.17 7.51
N GLN A 53 -0.41 -6.09 6.77
CA GLN A 53 1.02 -6.39 6.81
C GLN A 53 1.66 -5.92 5.49
N PRO A 54 2.50 -4.87 5.51
CA PRO A 54 3.36 -4.55 4.36
C PRO A 54 4.25 -5.74 4.03
N LEU A 55 4.39 -6.04 2.73
CA LEU A 55 5.10 -7.24 2.25
C LEU A 55 6.56 -6.99 1.88
N ILE A 56 6.99 -5.73 1.82
CA ILE A 56 8.39 -5.36 1.55
C ILE A 56 9.10 -5.00 2.85
N ALA A 57 10.10 -5.80 3.19
CA ALA A 57 10.95 -5.61 4.36
C ALA A 57 11.88 -4.40 4.21
N VAL A 58 12.42 -3.93 5.34
CA VAL A 58 13.48 -2.92 5.39
C VAL A 58 14.82 -3.63 5.49
N VAL A 59 15.84 -3.15 4.78
CA VAL A 59 17.23 -3.57 4.95
C VAL A 59 17.96 -2.51 5.77
N THR A 60 18.48 -2.90 6.93
CA THR A 60 19.20 -1.98 7.82
C THR A 60 20.60 -1.67 7.30
N THR A 61 21.27 -0.68 7.91
CA THR A 61 22.68 -0.36 7.60
C THR A 61 23.64 -1.51 7.94
N ALA A 62 23.24 -2.44 8.82
CA ALA A 62 23.96 -3.68 9.13
C ALA A 62 23.57 -4.85 8.20
N ASN A 63 22.92 -4.55 7.07
CA ASN A 63 22.44 -5.52 6.09
C ASN A 63 21.47 -6.57 6.66
N GLN A 64 20.75 -6.22 7.73
CA GLN A 64 19.73 -7.09 8.31
C GLN A 64 18.39 -6.82 7.67
N VAL A 65 17.69 -7.88 7.26
CA VAL A 65 16.32 -7.79 6.75
C VAL A 65 15.37 -7.78 7.94
N VAL A 66 14.61 -6.69 8.09
CA VAL A 66 13.64 -6.50 9.16
C VAL A 66 12.26 -6.35 8.56
N GLN A 67 11.36 -7.27 8.94
CA GLN A 67 9.96 -7.19 8.53
C GLN A 67 9.29 -5.96 9.16
N ARG A 68 8.51 -5.24 8.36
CA ARG A 68 7.72 -4.10 8.86
C ARG A 68 6.65 -4.57 9.83
N ALA A 69 6.34 -3.75 10.83
CA ALA A 69 5.23 -4.00 11.74
C ALA A 69 3.89 -4.06 10.99
N GLN A 70 2.95 -4.81 11.55
CA GLN A 70 1.56 -4.74 11.12
C GLN A 70 0.98 -3.37 11.48
N VAL A 71 0.11 -2.87 10.60
CA VAL A 71 -0.55 -1.58 10.76
C VAL A 71 -2.01 -1.84 11.07
N ALA A 72 -2.48 -1.37 12.22
CA ALA A 72 -3.85 -1.55 12.67
C ALA A 72 -4.77 -0.41 12.20
N SER A 73 -6.07 -0.70 12.14
CA SER A 73 -7.12 0.28 11.90
C SER A 73 -6.92 1.11 10.62
N VAL A 74 -6.42 0.51 9.55
CA VAL A 74 -6.20 1.16 8.26
C VAL A 74 -7.52 1.19 7.48
N PRO A 75 -8.06 2.36 7.12
CA PRO A 75 -9.25 2.45 6.28
C PRO A 75 -9.04 1.72 4.96
N VAL A 76 -10.06 0.97 4.52
CA VAL A 76 -10.04 0.30 3.22
C VAL A 76 -10.74 1.17 2.19
N PHE A 77 -10.07 1.43 1.06
CA PHE A 77 -10.63 2.19 -0.04
C PHE A 77 -11.93 1.55 -0.56
N GLN A 78 -12.96 2.37 -0.73
CA GLN A 78 -14.22 1.99 -1.33
C GLN A 78 -14.50 2.92 -2.51
N TYR A 79 -14.72 2.34 -3.69
CA TYR A 79 -15.06 3.12 -4.86
C TYR A 79 -16.55 3.51 -4.78
N GLY A 80 -16.85 4.75 -4.41
CA GLY A 80 -18.23 5.18 -4.18
C GLY A 80 -18.42 6.70 -4.15
N GLY A 81 -19.67 7.12 -4.23
CA GLY A 81 -20.10 8.52 -4.29
C GLY A 81 -21.58 8.62 -4.69
N GLY A 82 -22.22 9.76 -4.39
CA GLY A 82 -23.61 10.02 -4.82
C GLY A 82 -24.65 9.02 -4.29
N GLY A 83 -24.39 8.34 -3.18
CA GLY A 83 -25.26 7.31 -2.60
C GLY A 83 -24.98 5.87 -3.08
N PHE A 84 -23.96 5.66 -3.92
CA PHE A 84 -23.59 4.35 -4.45
C PHE A 84 -22.17 3.96 -4.03
N VAL A 85 -21.90 2.66 -3.94
CA VAL A 85 -20.59 2.10 -3.62
C VAL A 85 -20.39 0.76 -4.31
N LEU A 86 -19.19 0.53 -4.84
CA LEU A 86 -18.72 -0.79 -5.26
C LEU A 86 -18.07 -1.47 -4.05
N SER A 87 -18.76 -2.48 -3.53
CA SER A 87 -18.35 -3.16 -2.29
C SER A 87 -17.78 -4.54 -2.59
N PHE A 88 -16.54 -4.76 -2.16
CA PHE A 88 -15.87 -6.06 -2.25
C PHE A 88 -15.90 -6.78 -0.88
N PRO A 89 -16.02 -8.12 -0.85
CA PRO A 89 -15.97 -8.91 0.37
C PRO A 89 -14.53 -9.14 0.85
N VAL A 90 -13.85 -8.07 1.28
CA VAL A 90 -12.45 -8.15 1.75
C VAL A 90 -12.31 -9.14 2.92
N MET A 91 -11.31 -10.01 2.84
CA MET A 91 -11.04 -11.07 3.81
C MET A 91 -9.55 -11.17 4.18
N THR A 92 -9.26 -11.90 5.26
CA THR A 92 -7.87 -12.24 5.63
C THR A 92 -7.18 -12.95 4.48
N GLY A 93 -5.96 -12.51 4.17
CA GLY A 93 -5.17 -13.03 3.06
C GLY A 93 -5.26 -12.19 1.78
N ASP A 94 -6.29 -11.36 1.64
CA ASP A 94 -6.41 -10.48 0.47
C ASP A 94 -5.23 -9.53 0.35
N THR A 95 -4.84 -9.28 -0.89
CA THR A 95 -3.71 -8.43 -1.23
C THR A 95 -4.16 -7.04 -1.68
N GLY A 96 -3.20 -6.12 -1.71
CA GLY A 96 -3.44 -4.78 -2.18
C GLY A 96 -2.25 -3.88 -1.94
N TRP A 97 -2.48 -2.58 -2.01
CA TRP A 97 -1.49 -1.55 -1.75
C TRP A 97 -1.80 -0.82 -0.45
N ILE A 98 -0.80 -0.61 0.40
CA ILE A 98 -0.90 0.34 1.52
C ILE A 98 -0.25 1.65 1.08
N LYS A 99 -0.95 2.77 1.23
CA LYS A 99 -0.47 4.11 0.89
C LYS A 99 -0.53 5.00 2.13
N ALA A 100 0.59 5.58 2.53
CA ALA A 100 0.64 6.56 3.61
C ALA A 100 0.03 7.90 3.15
N ASN A 101 -0.76 8.52 4.02
CA ASN A 101 -1.21 9.91 3.84
C ASN A 101 -0.08 10.89 4.21
N ASP A 102 -0.21 12.13 3.74
CA ASP A 102 0.79 13.17 3.98
C ASP A 102 0.89 13.57 5.45
N ARG A 103 -0.20 13.40 6.22
CA ARG A 103 -0.35 13.82 7.62
C ARG A 103 -1.18 12.81 8.41
N ASP A 104 -1.15 12.96 9.73
CA ASP A 104 -2.02 12.24 10.66
C ASP A 104 -3.51 12.41 10.32
N ILE A 105 -4.23 11.29 10.19
CA ILE A 105 -5.67 11.26 9.86
C ILE A 105 -6.54 10.72 11.00
N SER A 106 -5.99 10.56 12.21
CA SER A 106 -6.67 9.95 13.36
C SER A 106 -7.94 10.69 13.79
N LEU A 107 -7.96 12.03 13.72
CA LEU A 107 -9.17 12.82 14.01
C LEU A 107 -10.19 12.73 12.88
N PHE A 108 -9.75 12.77 11.62
CA PHE A 108 -10.63 12.56 10.47
C PHE A 108 -11.31 11.19 10.54
N LYS A 109 -10.60 10.13 10.94
CA LYS A 109 -11.20 8.79 11.13
C LYS A 109 -12.29 8.73 12.19
N GLN A 110 -12.25 9.62 13.18
CA GLN A 110 -13.24 9.69 14.25
C GLN A 110 -14.45 10.56 13.89
N THR A 111 -14.21 11.65 13.16
CA THR A 111 -15.23 12.69 12.93
C THR A 111 -15.76 12.74 11.50
N THR A 112 -15.03 12.16 10.55
CA THR A 112 -15.25 12.29 9.09
C THR A 112 -15.35 13.75 8.63
N ALA A 113 -14.72 14.66 9.37
CA ALA A 113 -14.78 16.09 9.15
C ALA A 113 -13.38 16.71 9.03
N ALA A 114 -13.33 17.93 8.51
CA ALA A 114 -12.10 18.71 8.45
C ALA A 114 -11.49 18.86 9.87
N SER A 115 -10.20 18.56 9.99
CA SER A 115 -9.47 18.63 11.26
C SER A 115 -8.00 18.93 11.00
N SER A 116 -7.36 19.55 11.99
CA SER A 116 -5.90 19.64 12.03
C SER A 116 -5.30 18.27 12.38
N PRO A 117 -4.06 17.96 11.93
CA PRO A 117 -3.38 16.72 12.32
C PRO A 117 -3.22 16.64 13.85
N ASN A 118 -3.50 15.48 14.44
CA ASN A 118 -3.35 15.27 15.89
C ASN A 118 -1.87 15.14 16.31
N THR A 119 -1.01 14.72 15.39
CA THR A 119 0.43 14.58 15.61
C THR A 119 1.21 15.14 14.42
N ALA A 120 2.53 15.28 14.61
CA ALA A 120 3.46 15.74 13.57
C ALA A 120 3.94 14.62 12.62
N ARG A 121 3.31 13.43 12.62
CA ARG A 121 3.68 12.35 11.71
C ARG A 121 3.48 12.77 10.26
N LEU A 122 4.48 12.46 9.44
CA LEU A 122 4.52 12.76 8.01
C LEU A 122 4.78 11.46 7.27
N HIS A 123 3.98 11.13 6.27
CA HIS A 123 4.24 9.99 5.40
C HIS A 123 4.55 8.72 6.20
N ASP A 124 3.64 8.35 7.11
CA ASP A 124 3.76 7.20 7.99
C ASP A 124 2.60 6.23 7.71
N PHE A 125 2.89 4.93 7.71
CA PHE A 125 1.86 3.93 7.46
C PHE A 125 0.82 3.84 8.59
N ALA A 126 1.10 4.33 9.80
CA ALA A 126 0.11 4.46 10.87
C ALA A 126 -1.12 5.30 10.44
N ASP A 127 -0.92 6.19 9.46
CA ASP A 127 -1.93 7.07 8.89
C ASP A 127 -2.21 6.70 7.43
N ALA A 128 -2.16 5.41 7.08
CA ALA A 128 -2.35 4.93 5.71
C ALA A 128 -3.82 4.70 5.32
N MET A 129 -4.03 4.43 4.03
CA MET A 129 -5.20 3.78 3.44
C MET A 129 -4.77 2.51 2.71
N PHE A 130 -5.63 1.49 2.72
CA PHE A 130 -5.42 0.25 1.99
C PHE A 130 -6.29 0.19 0.74
N PHE A 131 -5.69 -0.14 -0.40
CA PHE A 131 -6.36 -0.30 -1.69
C PHE A 131 -6.37 -1.79 -2.06
N PRO A 132 -7.51 -2.49 -1.97
CA PRO A 132 -7.61 -3.88 -2.40
C PRO A 132 -7.25 -4.02 -3.89
N ASP A 133 -6.39 -4.98 -4.20
CA ASP A 133 -5.95 -5.27 -5.56
C ASP A 133 -5.54 -6.74 -5.65
N THR A 134 -5.82 -7.38 -6.77
CA THR A 134 -5.30 -8.72 -7.08
C THR A 134 -3.78 -8.70 -7.27
N LEU A 135 -3.17 -7.53 -7.41
CA LEU A 135 -1.73 -7.37 -7.64
C LEU A 135 -1.30 -8.21 -8.84
N LEU A 136 -0.35 -9.11 -8.63
CA LEU A 136 0.17 -10.05 -9.63
C LEU A 136 -0.56 -11.40 -9.61
N ASN A 137 -1.60 -11.56 -8.78
CA ASN A 137 -2.46 -12.74 -8.84
C ASN A 137 -3.30 -12.62 -10.12
N GLY A 138 -2.89 -13.36 -11.15
CA GLY A 138 -3.57 -13.35 -12.44
C GLY A 138 -5.04 -13.75 -12.30
N VAL A 139 -5.93 -12.86 -12.72
CA VAL A 139 -7.35 -13.17 -12.91
C VAL A 139 -7.53 -13.62 -14.35
N THR A 140 -8.12 -14.79 -14.55
CA THR A 140 -8.39 -15.29 -15.90
C THR A 140 -9.67 -14.66 -16.42
N ILE A 141 -9.59 -14.01 -17.58
CA ILE A 141 -10.75 -13.48 -18.32
C ILE A 141 -11.11 -14.49 -19.41
N ALA A 142 -12.39 -14.83 -19.51
CA ALA A 142 -12.87 -15.77 -20.53
C ALA A 142 -12.64 -15.19 -21.94
N THR A 143 -12.35 -16.03 -22.92
CA THR A 143 -12.04 -15.59 -24.29
C THR A 143 -13.17 -14.77 -24.92
N GLU A 144 -14.43 -15.11 -24.61
CA GLU A 144 -15.62 -14.36 -25.03
C GLU A 144 -15.68 -12.92 -24.49
N ASP A 145 -14.91 -12.62 -23.45
CA ASP A 145 -14.86 -11.31 -22.78
C ASP A 145 -13.60 -10.52 -23.08
N ALA A 146 -12.78 -10.97 -24.03
CA ALA A 146 -11.49 -10.33 -24.32
C ALA A 146 -11.60 -8.85 -24.71
N ALA A 147 -12.76 -8.40 -25.19
CA ALA A 147 -13.05 -7.01 -25.57
C ALA A 147 -14.03 -6.29 -24.61
N ASN A 148 -14.45 -6.94 -23.52
CA ASN A 148 -15.46 -6.44 -22.60
C ASN A 148 -14.84 -5.95 -21.29
N ALA A 149 -15.45 -4.95 -20.65
CA ALA A 149 -15.22 -4.67 -19.24
C ALA A 149 -15.95 -5.71 -18.39
N VAL A 150 -15.26 -6.31 -17.42
CA VAL A 150 -15.80 -7.42 -16.61
C VAL A 150 -15.66 -7.14 -15.12
N LEU A 151 -16.73 -7.38 -14.37
CA LEU A 151 -16.73 -7.52 -12.92
C LEU A 151 -17.07 -8.97 -12.59
N GLN A 152 -16.11 -9.72 -12.04
CA GLN A 152 -16.26 -11.16 -11.80
C GLN A 152 -15.64 -11.62 -10.48
N ASN A 153 -16.01 -12.81 -10.03
CA ASN A 153 -15.21 -13.53 -9.04
C ASN A 153 -13.90 -14.03 -9.67
N PHE A 154 -12.89 -14.36 -8.86
CA PHE A 154 -11.58 -14.79 -9.39
C PHE A 154 -11.64 -16.05 -10.25
N ALA A 155 -12.65 -16.91 -10.05
CA ALA A 155 -12.86 -18.09 -10.88
C ALA A 155 -13.53 -17.80 -12.24
N GLY A 156 -14.04 -16.58 -12.47
CA GLY A 156 -14.77 -16.21 -13.69
C GLY A 156 -16.13 -16.88 -13.85
N THR A 157 -16.62 -17.62 -12.85
CA THR A 157 -17.88 -18.37 -12.90
C THR A 157 -19.12 -17.50 -12.66
N VAL A 158 -18.95 -16.37 -11.99
CA VAL A 158 -19.99 -15.36 -11.77
C VAL A 158 -19.45 -14.02 -12.24
N LYS A 159 -20.07 -13.45 -13.26
CA LYS A 159 -19.60 -12.22 -13.91
C LYS A 159 -20.74 -11.33 -14.39
N TRP A 160 -20.49 -10.03 -14.33
CA TRP A 160 -21.14 -9.01 -15.14
C TRP A 160 -20.13 -8.54 -16.17
N HIS A 161 -20.57 -8.35 -17.41
CA HIS A 161 -19.72 -7.80 -18.47
C HIS A 161 -20.47 -6.76 -19.30
N CYS A 162 -19.73 -5.80 -19.85
CA CYS A 162 -20.27 -4.79 -20.74
C CYS A 162 -19.21 -4.43 -21.77
N GLY A 163 -19.58 -4.45 -23.06
CA GLY A 163 -18.70 -4.10 -24.16
C GLY A 163 -19.45 -3.40 -25.28
N ALA A 164 -18.70 -2.74 -26.15
CA ALA A 164 -19.23 -2.27 -27.42
C ALA A 164 -19.41 -3.48 -28.36
N THR A 165 -20.56 -3.53 -29.04
CA THR A 165 -20.85 -4.54 -30.07
C THR A 165 -20.00 -4.34 -31.30
#